data_AF-A0A3P7E0B4-F1
#
_entry.id   AF-A0A3P7E0B4-F1
#
_cell.length_a   1.000
_cell.length_b   1.000
_cell.length_c   1.000
_cell.angle_alpha   90.00
_cell.angle_beta   90.00
_cell.angle_gamma   90.00
#
_symmetry.space_group_name_H-M   'P 1'
#
loop_
_entity.id
_entity.type
_entity.pdbx_description
1 polymer ?
#
loop_
_entity_poly.entity_id
_entity_poly.type
_entity_poly.pdbx_seq_one_letter_code
_entity_poly.pdbx_strand_id
1 'polypeptide(L)' 'MSVLFQEIKSRQAEFMKAFNSGDAAGAAALYDPEGYFMPNGIDPVKGRAGIELYYKQDMSEGVKSCQVNYLMHFRIDS' A
#
# COMPACT_ATOMS: atom_id res chain seq x y z
N MET A 1 -20.99 -10.35 6.21
CA MET A 1 -19.76 -9.87 5.54
C MET A 1 -18.80 -11.05 5.46
N SER A 2 -18.25 -11.37 4.29
CA SER A 2 -17.36 -12.54 4.16
C SER A 2 -16.07 -12.36 4.96
N VAL A 3 -15.43 -13.46 5.38
CA VAL A 3 -14.11 -13.43 6.04
C VAL A 3 -13.10 -12.68 5.17
N LEU A 4 -13.08 -12.99 3.87
CA LEU A 4 -12.27 -12.31 2.88
C LEU A 4 -12.45 -10.78 2.90
N PHE A 5 -13.67 -10.29 3.04
CA PHE A 5 -13.90 -8.85 3.10
C PHE A 5 -13.34 -8.22 4.38
N GLN A 6 -13.43 -8.91 5.52
CA GLN A 6 -12.85 -8.44 6.78
C GLN A 6 -11.32 -8.39 6.71
N GLU A 7 -10.70 -9.39 6.09
CA GLU A 7 -9.25 -9.43 5.87
C GLU A 7 -8.78 -8.27 4.99
N ILE A 8 -9.48 -8.02 3.86
CA ILE A 8 -9.19 -6.87 3.00
C ILE A 8 -9.30 -5.57 3.80
N LYS A 9 -10.35 -5.41 4.61
CA LYS A 9 -10.55 -4.21 5.44
C LYS A 9 -9.45 -4.03 6.49
N SER A 10 -9.00 -5.11 7.13
CA SER A 10 -7.88 -5.05 8.08
C SER A 10 -6.60 -4.59 7.39
N ARG A 11 -6.25 -5.19 6.24
CA ARG A 11 -5.04 -4.83 5.50
C ARG A 11 -5.10 -3.39 4.97
N GLN A 12 -6.28 -2.91 4.56
CA GLN A 12 -6.48 -1.51 4.22
C GLN A 12 -6.21 -0.58 5.42
N ALA A 13 -6.71 -0.93 6.61
CA ALA A 13 -6.50 -0.15 7.83
C ALA A 13 -5.02 -0.16 8.25
N GLU A 14 -4.34 -1.30 8.14
CA GLU A 14 -2.90 -1.43 8.40
C GLU A 14 -2.07 -0.58 7.43
N PHE A 15 -2.41 -0.60 6.13
CA PHE A 15 -1.76 0.23 5.12
C PHE A 15 -1.90 1.71 5.45
N MET A 16 -3.14 2.17 5.70
CA MET A 16 -3.40 3.56 6.04
C MET A 16 -2.68 3.95 7.34
N LYS A 17 -2.64 3.07 8.33
CA LYS A 17 -1.92 3.33 9.59
C LYS A 17 -0.43 3.55 9.34
N ALA A 18 0.22 2.63 8.62
CA ALA A 18 1.66 2.72 8.33
C ALA A 18 1.98 3.98 7.50
N PHE A 19 1.23 4.18 6.40
CA PHE A 19 1.43 5.33 5.53
C PHE A 19 1.22 6.65 6.29
N ASN A 20 0.13 6.78 7.05
CA ASN A 20 -0.21 8.01 7.76
C ASN A 20 0.73 8.30 8.96
N SER A 21 1.49 7.31 9.44
CA SER A 21 2.56 7.51 10.42
C SER A 21 3.92 7.83 9.79
N GLY A 22 4.02 7.93 8.47
CA GLY A 22 5.28 8.15 7.76
C GLY A 22 6.15 6.88 7.63
N ASP A 23 5.55 5.70 7.81
CA ASP A 23 6.24 4.42 7.71
C ASP A 23 6.08 3.82 6.31
N ALA A 24 6.92 4.29 5.39
CA ALA A 24 6.96 3.80 4.01
C ALA A 24 7.29 2.30 3.91
N ALA A 25 8.18 1.80 4.79
CA ALA A 25 8.58 0.40 4.80
C ALA A 25 7.42 -0.49 5.28
N GLY A 26 6.71 -0.08 6.33
CA GLY A 26 5.50 -0.75 6.81
C GLY A 26 4.39 -0.77 5.77
N ALA A 27 4.17 0.33 5.05
CA ALA A 27 3.20 0.40 3.96
C ALA A 27 3.57 -0.54 2.80
N ALA A 28 4.86 -0.57 2.41
CA ALA A 28 5.37 -1.44 1.35
C ALA A 28 5.36 -2.93 1.75
N ALA A 29 5.53 -3.26 3.03
CA ALA A 29 5.54 -4.64 3.52
C ALA A 29 4.23 -5.39 3.27
N LEU A 30 3.12 -4.67 3.11
CA LEU A 30 1.81 -5.25 2.79
C LEU A 30 1.70 -5.73 1.34
N TYR A 31 2.64 -5.36 0.47
CA TYR A 31 2.72 -5.84 -0.90
C TYR A 31 3.52 -7.15 -0.97
N ASP A 32 3.18 -7.95 -1.99
CA ASP A 32 3.98 -9.08 -2.40
C ASP A 32 5.41 -8.60 -2.77
N PRO A 33 6.47 -9.36 -2.44
CA PRO A 33 7.84 -8.99 -2.78
C PRO A 33 8.06 -8.65 -4.26
N GLU A 34 7.36 -9.34 -5.16
CA GLU A 34 7.39 -9.15 -6.62
C GLU A 34 6.12 -8.45 -7.17
N GLY A 35 5.25 -7.97 -6.28
CA GLY A 35 4.02 -7.28 -6.63
C GLY A 35 4.26 -5.97 -7.38
N TYR A 36 3.22 -5.49 -8.06
CA TYR A 36 3.25 -4.20 -8.74
C TYR A 36 2.30 -3.22 -8.05
N PHE A 37 2.77 -2.00 -7.85
CA PHE A 37 1.94 -0.87 -7.48
C PHE A 37 1.73 0.02 -8.70
N MET A 38 0.49 0.39 -8.99
CA MET A 38 0.12 1.16 -10.18
C MET A 38 -0.48 2.50 -9.74
N PRO A 39 0.35 3.53 -9.50
CA PRO A 39 -0.15 4.88 -9.30
C PRO A 39 -0.76 5.43 -10.59
N ASN A 40 -1.73 6.32 -10.48
CA ASN A 40 -2.35 6.95 -11.66
C ASN A 40 -1.34 7.87 -12.35
N GLY A 41 -1.19 7.71 -13.67
CA GLY A 41 -0.38 8.62 -14.50
C GLY A 41 1.13 8.40 -14.44
N ILE A 42 1.60 7.35 -13.77
CA ILE A 42 3.02 6.97 -13.68
C ILE A 42 3.16 5.50 -14.08
N ASP A 43 4.35 5.11 -14.54
CA ASP A 43 4.67 3.71 -14.82
C ASP A 43 4.48 2.82 -13.57
N PRO A 44 4.08 1.54 -13.76
CA PRO A 44 3.99 0.59 -12.66
C PRO A 44 5.30 0.46 -11.88
N VAL A 45 5.20 0.58 -10.57
CA VAL A 45 6.31 0.41 -9.64
C VAL A 45 6.43 -1.07 -9.29
N LYS A 46 7.57 -1.68 -9.63
CA LYS A 46 7.82 -3.10 -9.43
C LYS A 46 8.47 -3.39 -8.08
N GLY A 47 7.91 -4.38 -7.39
CA GLY A 47 8.45 -5.02 -6.21
C GLY A 47 8.40 -4.14 -4.97
N ARG A 48 8.48 -4.78 -3.80
CA ARG A 48 8.40 -4.10 -2.50
C ARG A 48 9.40 -2.94 -2.36
N ALA A 49 10.63 -3.14 -2.82
CA ALA A 49 11.68 -2.11 -2.73
C ALA A 49 11.35 -0.87 -3.58
N GLY A 50 10.81 -1.06 -4.80
CA GLY A 50 10.36 0.06 -5.63
C GLY A 50 9.20 0.81 -4.97
N ILE A 51 8.25 0.06 -4.41
CA ILE A 51 7.06 0.61 -3.72
C ILE A 51 7.47 1.44 -2.51
N GLU A 52 8.42 0.95 -1.70
CA GLU A 52 8.97 1.69 -0.56
C GLU A 52 9.63 3.00 -1.00
N LEU A 53 10.43 2.98 -2.07
CA LEU A 53 11.06 4.18 -2.62
C LEU A 53 10.02 5.20 -3.11
N TYR A 54 8.98 4.72 -3.78
CA TYR A 54 7.86 5.56 -4.22
C TYR A 54 7.18 6.24 -3.02
N TYR A 55 6.84 5.50 -1.96
CA TYR A 55 6.22 6.11 -0.77
C TYR A 55 7.15 7.05 -0.02
N LYS A 56 8.45 6.75 0.05
CA LYS A 56 9.44 7.69 0.61
C LYS A 56 9.46 9.01 -0.18
N GLN A 57 9.38 8.94 -1.50
CA GLN A 57 9.31 10.13 -2.35
C GLN A 57 8.04 10.92 -2.05
N ASP A 58 6.86 10.30 -2.10
CA ASP A 58 5.56 10.93 -1.79
C ASP A 58 5.60 11.63 -0.42
N MET A 59 6.12 10.94 0.61
CA MET A 59 6.24 11.48 1.96
C MET A 59 7.22 12.67 2.03
N SER A 60 8.32 12.62 1.30
CA SER A 60 9.30 13.71 1.22
C SER A 60 8.74 14.95 0.49
N GLU A 61 7.84 14.75 -0.47
CA GLU A 61 7.12 15.80 -1.18
C GLU A 61 5.93 16.38 -0.38
N GLY A 62 5.70 15.86 0.83
CA GLY A 62 4.73 16.39 1.77
C GLY A 62 3.39 15.66 1.81
N VAL A 63 3.27 14.50 1.17
CA VAL A 63 2.11 13.62 1.33
C VAL A 63 2.14 13.02 2.74
N LYS A 64 1.19 13.40 3.59
CA LYS A 64 1.14 12.99 5.00
C LYS A 64 0.09 11.93 5.32
N SER A 65 -0.88 11.76 4.44
CA SER A 65 -1.98 10.85 4.68
C SER A 65 -2.57 10.32 3.38
N CYS A 66 -3.03 9.08 3.43
CA CYS A 66 -3.81 8.45 2.39
C CYS A 66 -5.15 7.97 2.96
N GLN A 67 -6.15 7.85 2.08
CA GLN A 67 -7.39 7.15 2.37
C GLN A 67 -7.60 6.11 1.27
N VAL A 68 -7.89 4.88 1.68
CA VAL A 68 -8.22 3.80 0.75
C VAL A 68 -9.74 3.75 0.60
N ASN A 69 -10.27 4.44 -0.42
CA ASN A 69 -11.71 4.55 -0.67
C ASN A 69 -12.29 3.37 -1.46
N TYR A 70 -11.47 2.70 -2.28
CA TYR A 70 -11.86 1.57 -3.13
C TYR A 70 -11.09 0.29 -2.78
N LEU A 71 -11.50 -0.84 -3.34
CA LEU A 71 -10.83 -2.15 -3.14
C LEU A 71 -9.36 -2.06 -3.56
N MET A 72 -8.47 -2.14 -2.57
CA MET A 72 -7.06 -2.44 -2.81
C MET A 72 -6.95 -3.96 -2.86
N HIS A 73 -6.65 -4.52 -4.03
CA HIS A 73 -6.44 -5.96 -4.17
C HIS A 73 -5.07 -6.31 -3.59
N PHE A 74 -5.07 -6.69 -2.32
CA PHE A 74 -3.96 -7.46 -1.82
C PHE A 74 -4.13 -8.91 -2.27
N ARG A 75 -3.07 -9.52 -2.80
CA ARG A 75 -3.04 -10.97 -2.95
C ARG A 75 -3.14 -11.56 -1.53
N ILE A 76 -4.15 -12.38 -1.31
CA ILE A 76 -4.25 -13.23 -0.12
C ILE A 76 -3.95 -14.63 -0.65
N ASP A 77 -2.73 -15.09 -0.45
CA ASP A 77 -2.43 -16.51 -0.65
C ASP A 77 -3.22 -17.29 0.40
N SER A 78 -4.14 -18.14 -0.08
CA SER A 78 -4.99 -19.00 0.76
C SER A 78 -4.23 -20.22 1.24
#